data_AF-A0A1Y1RAA0-F1
#
_entry.id   AF-A0A1Y1RAA0-F1
#
_cell.length_a   1.000
_cell.length_b   1.000
_cell.length_c   1.000
_cell.angle_alpha   90.00
_cell.angle_beta   90.00
_cell.angle_gamma   90.00
#
_symmetry.space_group_name_H-M   'P 1'
#
loop_
_entity.id
_entity.type
_entity.pdbx_description
1 polymer ?
#
loop_
_entity_poly.entity_id
_entity_poly.type
_entity_poly.pdbx_seq_one_letter_code
_entity_poly.pdbx_strand_id
1 'polypeptide(L)'
;KAVAVLDRSAPGGAMGALFNEISAAMYTSENRPAIVNYIYGLGGRDMTIEHLKEIYKEMQECADAGKVVGKLQRFSGLRGPKLEFFE
;
A
#
# COMPACT_ATOMS: atom_id res chain seq x y z
N LYS A 1 6.95 -12.26 -4.76
CA LYS A 1 5.66 -12.23 -4.00
C LYS A 1 5.55 -10.89 -3.30
N ALA A 2 4.36 -10.28 -3.25
CA ALA A 2 4.16 -9.00 -2.60
C ALA A 2 2.74 -8.87 -2.00
N VAL A 3 2.57 -7.99 -1.02
CA VAL A 3 1.32 -7.75 -0.29
C VAL A 3 0.99 -6.26 -0.31
N ALA A 4 -0.18 -5.90 -0.84
CA ALA A 4 -0.77 -4.58 -0.65
C ALA A 4 -1.62 -4.59 0.62
N VAL A 5 -1.40 -3.64 1.52
CA VAL A 5 -2.23 -3.46 2.72
C VAL A 5 -3.03 -2.18 2.59
N LEU A 6 -4.35 -2.32 2.53
CA LEU A 6 -5.28 -1.23 2.25
C LEU A 6 -5.93 -0.73 3.56
N ASP A 7 -5.59 0.49 3.96
CA ASP A 7 -6.16 1.16 5.13
C ASP A 7 -7.19 2.21 4.71
N ARG A 8 -8.42 2.09 5.23
CA ARG A 8 -9.48 3.10 5.03
C ARG A 8 -9.42 4.22 6.08
N SER A 9 -8.20 4.66 6.39
CA SER A 9 -7.90 5.68 7.40
C SER A 9 -6.56 6.32 7.10
N ALA A 10 -6.41 7.62 7.34
CA ALA A 10 -5.15 8.34 7.16
C ALA A 10 -4.63 8.86 8.51
N PRO A 11 -3.84 8.07 9.26
CA PRO A 11 -3.23 8.54 10.50
C PRO A 11 -2.14 9.56 10.14
N GLY A 12 -2.46 10.85 10.27
CA GLY A 12 -1.66 11.97 9.75
C GLY A 12 -0.22 12.02 10.27
N GLY A 13 0.70 11.42 9.52
CA GLY A 13 2.13 11.32 9.84
C GLY A 13 2.62 9.91 10.20
N ALA A 14 1.72 8.93 10.29
CA ALA A 14 2.05 7.53 10.49
C ALA A 14 1.58 6.66 9.30
N MET A 15 2.02 5.41 9.30
CA MET A 15 1.51 4.39 8.39
C MET A 15 0.14 3.89 8.85
N GLY A 16 -0.60 3.26 7.95
CA GLY A 16 -1.90 2.67 8.28
C GLY A 16 -1.84 1.61 9.39
N ALA A 17 -2.90 1.52 10.19
CA ALA A 17 -2.94 0.62 11.35
C ALA A 17 -2.83 -0.85 10.92
N LEU A 18 -3.54 -1.25 9.86
CA LEU A 18 -3.47 -2.60 9.33
C LEU A 18 -2.07 -2.87 8.74
N PHE A 19 -1.49 -1.90 8.06
CA PHE A 19 -0.11 -2.02 7.56
C PHE A 19 0.89 -2.30 8.68
N ASN A 20 0.77 -1.63 9.82
CA ASN A 20 1.66 -1.85 10.96
C ASN A 20 1.55 -3.27 11.51
N GLU A 21 0.32 -3.76 11.73
CA GLU A 21 0.07 -5.10 12.24
C GLU A 21 0.57 -6.20 11.29
N ILE A 22 0.27 -6.06 9.99
CA ILE A 22 0.71 -7.03 8.97
C ILE A 22 2.23 -7.00 8.80
N SER A 23 2.84 -5.81 8.79
CA SER A 23 4.29 -5.68 8.68
C SER A 23 5.02 -6.29 9.88
N ALA A 24 4.49 -6.09 11.09
CA ALA A 24 5.02 -6.68 12.30
C ALA A 24 4.86 -8.21 12.32
N ALA A 25 3.66 -8.71 11.98
CA ALA A 25 3.38 -10.15 11.91
C ALA A 25 4.29 -10.88 10.91
N MET A 26 4.62 -10.22 9.79
CA MET A 26 5.48 -10.79 8.76
C MET A 26 6.97 -10.56 9.01
N TYR A 27 7.35 -9.79 10.04
CA TYR A 27 8.75 -9.42 10.28
C TYR A 27 9.64 -10.62 10.59
N THR A 28 9.11 -11.61 11.31
CA THR A 28 9.83 -12.85 11.68
C THR A 28 9.69 -13.96 10.65
N SER A 29 9.05 -13.72 9.51
CA SER A 29 8.92 -14.71 8.44
C SER A 29 10.23 -14.88 7.69
N GLU A 30 10.67 -16.12 7.47
CA GLU A 30 11.86 -16.43 6.65
C GLU A 30 11.75 -15.86 5.23
N ASN A 31 10.54 -15.82 4.68
CA ASN A 31 10.25 -15.34 3.34
C ASN A 31 9.40 -14.07 3.39
N ARG A 32 9.97 -12.99 3.92
CA ARG A 32 9.28 -11.70 4.03
C ARG A 32 8.97 -11.13 2.64
N PRO A 33 7.69 -10.97 2.26
CA PRO A 33 7.33 -10.37 0.98
C PRO A 33 7.58 -8.85 1.01
N ALA A 34 7.60 -8.21 -0.17
CA ALA A 34 7.44 -6.76 -0.24
C ALA A 34 6.03 -6.40 0.27
N ILE A 35 5.93 -5.44 1.19
CA ILE A 35 4.65 -5.00 1.78
C ILE A 35 4.52 -3.50 1.52
N VAL A 36 3.41 -3.07 0.94
CA VAL A 36 3.15 -1.67 0.56
C VAL A 36 1.85 -1.20 1.21
N ASN A 37 1.84 0.02 1.73
CA ASN A 37 0.66 0.62 2.36
C ASN A 37 -0.13 1.44 1.34
N TYR A 38 -1.40 1.13 1.17
CA TYR A 38 -2.36 1.92 0.40
C TYR A 38 -3.39 2.56 1.31
N ILE A 39 -3.44 3.89 1.31
CA ILE A 39 -4.50 4.64 1.97
C ILE A 39 -5.62 4.90 0.96
N TYR A 40 -6.85 4.56 1.32
CA TYR A 40 -7.98 4.71 0.41
C TYR A 40 -9.28 5.17 1.09
N GLY A 41 -10.26 5.53 0.27
CA GLY A 41 -11.62 5.81 0.73
C GLY A 41 -11.76 7.05 1.61
N LEU A 42 -10.78 7.95 1.59
CA LEU A 42 -10.81 9.19 2.35
C LEU A 42 -11.95 10.09 1.87
N GLY A 43 -12.68 10.69 2.82
CA GLY A 43 -13.86 11.51 2.52
C GLY A 43 -15.04 10.71 1.95
N GLY A 44 -15.11 9.40 2.20
CA GLY A 44 -16.20 8.55 1.72
C GLY A 44 -16.10 8.18 0.24
N ARG A 45 -14.94 8.41 -0.39
CA ARG A 45 -14.71 8.02 -1.79
C ARG A 45 -14.76 6.52 -1.99
N ASP A 46 -15.19 6.13 -3.19
CA ASP A 46 -15.32 4.73 -3.57
C ASP A 46 -13.99 4.11 -4.02
N MET A 47 -13.86 2.80 -3.85
CA MET A 47 -12.74 2.00 -4.36
C MET A 47 -13.18 1.29 -5.65
N THR A 48 -12.79 1.84 -6.80
CA THR A 48 -13.20 1.30 -8.09
C THR A 48 -12.36 0.09 -8.49
N ILE A 49 -12.87 -0.70 -9.44
CA ILE A 49 -12.13 -1.81 -10.04
C ILE A 49 -10.84 -1.30 -10.71
N GLU A 50 -10.85 -0.10 -11.28
CA GLU A 50 -9.68 0.45 -11.96
C GLU A 50 -8.56 0.77 -10.96
N HIS A 51 -8.89 1.37 -9.81
CA HIS A 51 -7.93 1.56 -8.72
C HIS A 51 -7.31 0.23 -8.25
N LEU A 52 -8.12 -0.82 -8.14
CA LEU A 52 -7.62 -2.15 -7.75
C LEU A 52 -6.67 -2.73 -8.81
N LYS A 53 -6.98 -2.59 -10.10
CA LYS A 53 -6.09 -3.05 -11.19
C LYS A 53 -4.75 -2.33 -11.17
N GLU A 54 -4.75 -1.02 -10.92
CA GLU A 54 -3.51 -0.23 -10.78
C GLU A 54 -2.67 -0.76 -9.61
N ILE A 55 -3.29 -0.98 -8.45
CA ILE A 55 -2.63 -1.58 -7.28
C ILE A 55 -2.04 -2.95 -7.65
N TYR A 56 -2.81 -3.83 -8.31
CA TYR A 56 -2.31 -5.14 -8.73
C TYR A 56 -1.09 -5.05 -9.65
N LYS A 57 -1.09 -4.12 -10.60
CA LYS A 57 0.06 -3.88 -11.49
C LYS A 57 1.30 -3.46 -10.69
N GLU A 58 1.15 -2.48 -9.81
CA GLU A 58 2.24 -2.02 -8.94
C GLU A 58 2.77 -3.13 -8.01
N MET A 59 1.88 -4.00 -7.50
CA MET A 59 2.28 -5.12 -6.67
C MET A 59 2.95 -6.24 -7.47
N GLN A 60 2.59 -6.42 -8.75
CA GLN A 60 3.28 -7.35 -9.64
C GLN A 60 4.74 -6.90 -9.84
N GLU A 61 4.96 -5.60 -10.08
CA GLU A 61 6.31 -5.03 -10.19
C GLU A 61 7.15 -5.27 -8.92
N CYS A 62 6.55 -5.07 -7.73
CA CYS A 62 7.21 -5.39 -6.46
C CYS A 62 7.48 -6.90 -6.30
N ALA A 63 6.54 -7.74 -6.76
CA ALA A 63 6.66 -9.19 -6.65
C ALA A 63 7.78 -9.74 -7.54
N ASP A 64 7.95 -9.17 -8.74
CA ASP A 64 8.99 -9.52 -9.71
C ASP A 64 10.36 -9.00 -9.27
N ALA A 65 10.42 -7.78 -8.71
CA ALA A 65 11.67 -7.21 -8.17
C ALA A 65 12.12 -7.84 -6.83
N GLY A 66 11.21 -8.53 -6.13
CA GLY A 66 11.48 -9.10 -4.80
C GLY A 66 11.64 -8.05 -3.69
N LYS A 67 11.28 -6.79 -3.94
CA LYS A 67 11.38 -5.66 -3.00
C LYS A 67 10.32 -4.62 -3.33
N VAL A 68 10.13 -3.67 -2.43
CA VAL A 68 9.26 -2.50 -2.70
C VAL A 68 9.89 -1.70 -3.85
N VAL A 69 9.09 -1.41 -4.87
CA VAL A 69 9.45 -0.55 -6.00
C VAL A 69 8.67 0.75 -5.87
N GLY A 70 9.35 1.89 -5.83
CA GLY A 70 8.72 3.19 -5.57
C GLY A 70 8.47 3.43 -4.08
N LYS A 71 7.52 4.31 -3.76
CA LYS A 71 7.25 4.75 -2.38
C LYS A 71 6.50 3.69 -1.56
N LEU A 72 6.72 3.68 -0.25
CA LEU A 72 6.10 2.70 0.66
C LEU A 72 4.63 3.00 0.97
N GLN A 73 4.27 4.27 1.16
CA GLN A 73 2.89 4.71 1.41
C GLN A 73 2.33 5.38 0.17
N ARG A 74 1.14 4.95 -0.27
CA ARG A 74 0.49 5.43 -1.49
C ARG A 74 -0.97 5.73 -1.23
N PHE A 75 -1.46 6.85 -1.74
CA PHE A 75 -2.87 7.22 -1.60
C PHE A 75 -3.61 6.92 -2.90
N SER A 76 -4.69 6.14 -2.82
CA SER A 76 -5.51 5.73 -3.96
C SER A 76 -6.87 6.43 -3.95
N GLY A 77 -7.34 6.80 -5.14
CA GLY A 77 -8.65 7.43 -5.34
C GLY A 77 -8.74 8.88 -4.85
N LEU A 78 -7.62 9.60 -4.72
CA LEU A 78 -7.63 11.02 -4.37
C LEU A 78 -7.59 11.92 -5.60
N ARG A 79 -8.26 13.07 -5.53
CA ARG A 79 -8.16 14.13 -6.54
C ARG A 79 -6.87 14.91 -6.35
N GLY A 80 -6.13 15.13 -7.44
CA GLY A 80 -4.91 15.91 -7.46
C GLY A 80 -3.70 15.09 -7.89
N PRO A 81 -2.47 15.57 -7.65
CA PRO A 81 -1.26 14.81 -7.93
C PRO A 81 -1.21 13.53 -7.08
N LYS A 82 -0.45 12.53 -7.54
CA LYS A 82 -0.21 11.30 -6.79
C LYS A 82 0.45 11.66 -5.45
N LEU A 83 -0.18 11.26 -4.35
CA LEU A 83 0.36 11.44 -3.00
C LEU A 83 0.99 10.14 -2.55
N GLU A 84 2.31 10.17 -2.37
CA GLU A 84 3.10 9.02 -1.97
C GLU A 84 4.28 9.45 -1.09
N PHE A 85 4.62 8.62 -0.11
CA PHE A 85 5.61 8.97 0.92
C PHE A 85 6.49 7.77 1.29
N PHE A 86 7.65 8.09 1.88
CA PHE A 86 8.70 7.19 2.35
C PHE A 86 9.39 6.39 1.21
N GLU A 87 10.73 6.39 1.24
CA GLU A 87 11.58 5.61 0.32
C GLU A 87 11.69 4.15 0.74
#